data_AF-A0A7C3QGN7-F1
#
_entry.id   AF-A0A7C3QGN7-F1
#
_cell.length_a   1.000
_cell.length_b   1.000
_cell.length_c   1.000
_cell.angle_alpha   90.00
_cell.angle_beta   90.00
_cell.angle_gamma   90.00
#
_symmetry.space_group_name_H-M   'P 1'
#
loop_
_entity.id
_entity.type
_entity.pdbx_description
1 polymer ?
#
loop_
_entity_poly.entity_id
_entity_poly.type
_entity_poly.pdbx_seq_one_letter_code
_entity_poly.pdbx_strand_id
1 'polypeptide(L)'
;MSTFTQLQCDDDLKQIIKAAFDTDLDIQGSWGYTQETATTVLSSPVPLTQFEHMFASMRSYVEMNMTKEKKDRYGSINLNEIAREQVILDAHTYDKVTYKITAMKEDVYAAFIAEYKEGYGKEEFDISKHFKQREKATLSREVTHWYDVSNVL
;
A
#
# COMPACT_ATOMS: atom_id res chain seq x y z
N MET A 1 6.39 2.27 -17.78
CA MET A 1 5.71 1.86 -16.54
C MET A 1 6.77 1.73 -15.47
N SER A 2 6.60 2.35 -14.29
CA SER A 2 7.57 2.25 -13.21
C SER A 2 7.52 0.86 -12.59
N THR A 3 8.58 0.06 -12.79
CA THR A 3 8.70 -1.26 -12.18
C THR A 3 9.08 -1.09 -10.72
N PHE A 4 8.19 -1.43 -9.79
CA PHE A 4 8.50 -1.43 -8.37
C PHE A 4 9.17 -2.75 -8.02
N THR A 5 10.34 -2.67 -7.37
CA THR A 5 11.04 -3.83 -6.85
C THR A 5 10.14 -4.51 -5.82
N GLN A 6 9.84 -5.80 -6.05
CA GLN A 6 9.16 -6.61 -5.06
C GLN A 6 10.05 -6.74 -3.82
N LEU A 7 9.43 -6.76 -2.65
CA LEU A 7 10.11 -7.02 -1.39
C LEU A 7 10.65 -8.44 -1.43
N GLN A 8 11.85 -8.63 -0.87
CA GLN A 8 12.37 -9.98 -0.67
C GLN A 8 11.36 -10.76 0.17
N CYS A 9 11.12 -12.00 -0.22
CA CYS A 9 10.27 -12.94 0.50
C CYS A 9 11.19 -13.81 1.36
N ASP A 10 11.97 -13.17 2.23
CA ASP A 10 12.68 -13.81 3.33
C ASP A 10 11.74 -13.94 4.55
N ASP A 11 11.99 -14.93 5.41
CA ASP A 11 11.13 -15.36 6.54
C ASP A 11 10.88 -14.29 7.64
N ASP A 12 11.25 -13.02 7.38
CA ASP A 12 11.22 -11.92 8.34
C ASP A 12 10.02 -10.98 8.16
N LEU A 13 8.97 -11.36 7.43
CA LEU A 13 7.76 -10.53 7.21
C LEU A 13 7.22 -9.91 8.51
N LYS A 14 7.05 -10.73 9.57
CA LYS A 14 6.60 -10.24 10.88
C LYS A 14 7.58 -9.25 11.49
N GLN A 15 8.88 -9.50 11.37
CA GLN A 15 9.91 -8.62 11.92
C GLN A 15 9.95 -7.28 11.20
N ILE A 16 9.82 -7.28 9.87
CA ILE A 16 9.74 -6.05 9.06
C ILE A 16 8.53 -5.24 9.50
N ILE A 17 7.36 -5.87 9.63
CA ILE A 17 6.13 -5.16 10.03
C ILE A 17 6.25 -4.62 11.46
N LYS A 18 6.79 -5.41 12.38
CA LYS A 18 7.01 -4.98 13.77
C LYS A 18 8.01 -3.83 13.85
N ALA A 19 9.13 -3.89 13.13
CA ALA A 19 10.15 -2.85 13.13
C ALA A 19 9.67 -1.55 12.45
N ALA A 20 8.88 -1.67 11.39
CA ALA A 20 8.41 -0.53 10.59
C ALA A 20 7.17 0.16 11.18
N PHE A 21 6.24 -0.61 11.72
CA PHE A 21 4.89 -0.15 12.09
C PHE A 21 4.53 -0.42 13.55
N ASP A 22 5.46 -0.94 14.35
CA ASP A 22 5.25 -1.36 15.75
C ASP A 22 4.05 -2.31 15.95
N THR A 23 3.66 -3.00 14.88
CA THR A 23 2.45 -3.84 14.85
C THR A 23 2.83 -5.31 14.84
N ASP A 24 2.15 -6.10 15.66
CA ASP A 24 2.30 -7.56 15.69
C ASP A 24 1.07 -8.20 15.01
N LEU A 25 1.27 -8.70 13.80
CA LEU A 25 0.21 -9.32 13.00
C LEU A 25 0.36 -10.83 13.04
N ASP A 26 -0.75 -11.53 13.23
CA ASP A 26 -0.75 -12.98 13.25
C ASP A 26 -0.88 -13.55 11.83
N ILE A 27 0.24 -13.49 11.11
CA ILE A 27 0.36 -13.88 9.70
C ILE A 27 1.53 -14.83 9.45
N GLN A 28 1.53 -15.52 8.32
CA GLN A 28 2.64 -16.33 7.82
C GLN A 28 2.78 -16.14 6.31
N GLY A 29 3.77 -16.82 5.72
CA GLY A 29 4.01 -16.78 4.28
C GLY A 29 4.73 -15.50 3.86
N SER A 30 4.31 -14.95 2.71
CA SER A 30 5.02 -13.86 2.02
C SER A 30 4.14 -12.62 1.85
N TRP A 31 4.57 -11.67 1.02
CA TRP A 31 3.90 -10.38 0.78
C TRP A 31 2.69 -10.44 -0.18
N GLY A 32 2.27 -11.64 -0.60
CA GLY A 32 1.06 -11.85 -1.39
C GLY A 32 1.17 -11.42 -2.86
N TYR A 33 2.35 -11.51 -3.48
CA TYR A 33 2.53 -11.09 -4.89
C TYR A 33 1.82 -12.05 -5.86
N THR A 34 1.77 -13.33 -5.51
CA THR A 34 1.15 -14.41 -6.26
C THR A 34 0.42 -15.35 -5.29
N GLN A 35 -0.38 -16.27 -5.82
CA GLN A 35 -1.00 -17.32 -5.01
C GLN A 35 0.03 -18.14 -4.22
N GLU A 36 1.15 -18.55 -4.85
CA GLU A 36 2.23 -19.32 -4.21
C GLU A 36 2.95 -18.53 -3.11
N THR A 37 2.90 -17.20 -3.17
CA THR A 37 3.52 -16.29 -2.20
C THR A 37 2.45 -15.56 -1.38
N ALA A 38 1.27 -16.15 -1.24
CA ALA A 38 0.16 -15.56 -0.49
C ALA A 38 0.57 -15.22 0.94
N THR A 39 -0.04 -14.16 1.47
CA THR A 39 0.03 -13.87 2.91
C THR A 39 -1.00 -14.74 3.62
N THR A 40 -0.55 -15.66 4.46
CA THR A 40 -1.47 -16.47 5.27
C THR A 40 -1.90 -15.67 6.48
N VAL A 41 -3.21 -15.46 6.64
CA VAL A 41 -3.78 -14.85 7.84
C VAL A 41 -4.11 -15.96 8.82
N LEU A 42 -3.48 -15.97 9.99
CA LEU A 42 -3.74 -16.98 11.03
C LEU A 42 -4.86 -16.54 11.95
N SER A 43 -4.87 -15.26 12.31
CA SER A 43 -5.97 -14.63 13.03
C SER A 43 -6.01 -13.13 12.74
N SER A 44 -7.18 -12.51 12.93
CA SER A 44 -7.34 -11.06 12.78
C SER A 44 -8.17 -10.48 13.94
N PRO A 45 -7.67 -9.43 14.62
CA PRO A 45 -8.43 -8.75 15.68
C PRO A 45 -9.51 -7.81 15.13
N VAL A 46 -9.52 -7.57 13.81
CA VAL A 46 -10.44 -6.69 13.08
C VAL A 46 -11.13 -7.47 11.96
N PRO A 47 -12.21 -6.95 11.35
CA PRO A 47 -12.79 -7.57 10.16
C PRO A 47 -11.73 -7.85 9.09
N LEU A 48 -11.75 -9.05 8.49
CA LEU A 48 -10.72 -9.54 7.57
C LEU A 48 -10.41 -8.54 6.43
N THR A 49 -11.44 -7.92 5.85
CA THR A 49 -11.26 -6.91 4.79
C THR A 49 -10.49 -5.67 5.27
N GLN A 50 -10.66 -5.26 6.52
CA GLN A 50 -9.90 -4.15 7.11
C GLN A 50 -8.45 -4.56 7.36
N PHE A 51 -8.24 -5.79 7.82
CA PHE A 51 -6.91 -6.36 8.01
C PHE A 51 -6.13 -6.38 6.69
N GLU A 52 -6.73 -6.91 5.62
CA GLU A 52 -6.10 -7.00 4.29
C GLU A 52 -5.78 -5.63 3.72
N HIS A 53 -6.69 -4.66 3.85
CA HIS A 53 -6.45 -3.28 3.39
C HIS A 53 -5.31 -2.62 4.17
N MET A 54 -5.25 -2.83 5.48
CA MET A 54 -4.15 -2.37 6.33
C MET A 54 -2.82 -3.00 5.91
N PHE A 55 -2.79 -4.31 5.69
CA PHE A 55 -1.59 -5.02 5.26
C PHE A 55 -1.11 -4.56 3.88
N ALA A 56 -2.01 -4.42 2.91
CA ALA A 56 -1.69 -3.90 1.59
C ALA A 56 -1.14 -2.47 1.64
N SER A 57 -1.66 -1.64 2.55
CA SER A 57 -1.18 -0.28 2.82
C SER A 57 0.24 -0.29 3.38
N MET A 58 0.53 -1.17 4.35
CA MET A 58 1.87 -1.38 4.90
C MET A 58 2.86 -1.80 3.82
N ARG A 59 2.56 -2.84 3.03
CA ARG A 59 3.43 -3.27 1.91
C ARG A 59 3.69 -2.13 0.94
N SER A 60 2.65 -1.37 0.56
CA SER A 60 2.79 -0.23 -0.35
C SER A 60 3.73 0.83 0.19
N TYR A 61 3.66 1.13 1.49
CA TYR A 61 4.56 2.06 2.14
C TYR A 61 6.01 1.55 2.16
N VAL A 62 6.22 0.27 2.45
CA VAL A 62 7.56 -0.33 2.45
C VAL A 62 8.17 -0.28 1.04
N GLU A 63 7.43 -0.68 0.01
CA GLU A 63 7.89 -0.67 -1.38
C GLU A 63 8.17 0.72 -1.94
N MET A 64 7.36 1.71 -1.56
CA MET A 64 7.37 3.03 -2.17
C MET A 64 8.10 4.09 -1.33
N ASN A 65 8.38 3.82 -0.06
CA ASN A 65 9.06 4.78 0.81
C ASN A 65 10.27 4.13 1.51
N MET A 66 10.05 3.13 2.35
CA MET A 66 11.10 2.64 3.26
C MET A 66 12.30 2.03 2.53
N THR A 67 12.06 1.31 1.43
CA THR A 67 13.11 0.65 0.64
C THR A 67 13.78 1.57 -0.40
N LYS A 68 13.41 2.85 -0.44
CA LYS A 68 13.92 3.82 -1.41
C LYS A 68 14.89 4.82 -0.78
N GLU A 69 15.92 5.19 -1.54
CA GLU A 69 16.71 6.38 -1.25
C GLU A 69 15.78 7.60 -1.17
N LYS A 70 16.14 8.60 -0.36
CA LYS A 70 15.30 9.78 -0.11
C LYS A 70 14.76 10.45 -1.38
N LYS A 71 15.60 10.61 -2.41
CA LYS A 71 15.23 11.20 -3.71
C LYS A 71 14.18 10.38 -4.48
N ASP A 72 14.07 9.09 -4.16
CA ASP A 72 13.23 8.13 -4.85
C ASP A 72 11.93 7.80 -4.12
N ARG A 73 11.78 8.28 -2.88
CA ARG A 73 10.61 8.06 -2.05
C ARG A 73 9.35 8.67 -2.64
N TYR A 74 8.24 8.06 -2.26
CA TYR A 74 6.91 8.55 -2.55
C TYR A 74 6.19 8.92 -1.25
N GLY A 75 5.43 10.01 -1.30
CA GLY A 75 4.48 10.45 -0.28
C GLY A 75 3.04 10.40 -0.80
N SER A 76 2.08 10.74 0.07
CA SER A 76 0.64 10.70 -0.25
C SER A 76 0.21 9.35 -0.86
N ILE A 77 0.78 8.25 -0.37
CA ILE A 77 0.47 6.89 -0.81
C ILE A 77 -0.93 6.54 -0.32
N ASN A 78 -1.86 6.33 -1.24
CA ASN A 78 -3.24 5.94 -0.95
C ASN A 78 -3.59 4.67 -1.71
N LEU A 79 -4.46 3.87 -1.11
CA LEU A 79 -4.79 2.53 -1.60
C LEU A 79 -6.31 2.36 -1.61
N ASN A 80 -6.88 2.02 -2.76
CA ASN A 80 -8.31 1.77 -2.93
C ASN A 80 -8.53 0.37 -3.51
N GLU A 81 -9.39 -0.42 -2.89
CA GLU A 81 -9.83 -1.70 -3.46
C GLU A 81 -10.66 -1.43 -4.72
N ILE A 82 -10.32 -2.10 -5.83
CA ILE A 82 -11.02 -1.97 -7.11
C ILE A 82 -11.63 -3.28 -7.60
N ALA A 83 -11.14 -4.42 -7.11
CA ALA A 83 -11.73 -5.72 -7.36
C ALA A 83 -11.35 -6.70 -6.24
N ARG A 84 -12.23 -7.67 -6.00
CA ARG A 84 -12.01 -8.79 -5.09
C ARG A 84 -12.61 -10.05 -5.69
N GLU A 85 -11.89 -11.14 -5.54
CA GLU A 85 -12.31 -12.47 -5.96
C GLU A 85 -11.93 -13.45 -4.86
N GLN A 86 -12.84 -14.35 -4.50
CA GLN A 86 -12.50 -15.47 -3.63
C GLN A 86 -12.25 -16.71 -4.49
N VAL A 87 -11.13 -17.38 -4.23
CA VAL A 87 -10.65 -18.51 -5.02
C VAL A 87 -10.44 -19.70 -4.08
N ILE A 88 -11.07 -20.83 -4.38
CA ILE A 88 -10.90 -22.08 -3.61
C ILE A 88 -10.08 -23.05 -4.44
N LEU A 89 -8.92 -23.47 -3.93
CA LEU A 89 -7.98 -24.37 -4.60
C LEU A 89 -7.34 -25.31 -3.58
N ASP A 90 -7.31 -26.62 -3.87
CA ASP A 90 -6.63 -27.64 -3.06
C ASP A 90 -6.92 -27.56 -1.55
N ALA A 91 -8.18 -27.34 -1.19
CA ALA A 91 -8.69 -27.16 0.19
C ALA A 91 -8.29 -25.86 0.90
N HIS A 92 -7.62 -24.94 0.21
CA HIS A 92 -7.36 -23.57 0.68
C HIS A 92 -8.39 -22.59 0.12
N THR A 93 -8.73 -21.58 0.92
CA THR A 93 -9.54 -20.43 0.50
C THR A 93 -8.65 -19.19 0.44
N TYR A 94 -8.61 -18.57 -0.73
CA TYR A 94 -7.82 -17.38 -0.98
C TYR A 94 -8.72 -16.18 -1.27
N ASP A 95 -8.39 -15.05 -0.67
CA ASP A 95 -8.89 -13.75 -1.07
C ASP A 95 -7.85 -13.09 -2.00
N LYS A 96 -8.26 -12.88 -3.25
CA LYS A 96 -7.47 -12.21 -4.28
C LYS A 96 -8.02 -10.79 -4.46
N VAL A 97 -7.28 -9.82 -3.95
CA VAL A 97 -7.72 -8.43 -3.89
C VAL A 97 -6.86 -7.56 -4.78
N THR A 98 -7.47 -6.82 -5.69
CA THR A 98 -6.78 -5.86 -6.55
C THR A 98 -7.01 -4.46 -6.04
N TYR A 99 -5.91 -3.74 -5.84
CA TYR A 99 -5.87 -2.38 -5.34
C TYR A 99 -5.33 -1.42 -6.38
N LYS A 100 -5.96 -0.26 -6.50
CA LYS A 100 -5.38 0.92 -7.14
C LYS A 100 -4.61 1.73 -6.10
N ILE A 101 -3.31 1.84 -6.31
CA ILE A 101 -2.41 2.65 -5.49
C ILE A 101 -2.16 3.96 -6.21
N THR A 102 -2.34 5.07 -5.51
CA THR A 102 -1.89 6.38 -5.96
C THR A 102 -0.80 6.93 -5.05
N ALA A 103 0.17 7.64 -5.63
CA ALA A 103 1.23 8.25 -4.86
C ALA A 103 1.88 9.41 -5.64
N MET A 104 2.69 10.21 -4.95
CA MET A 104 3.45 11.30 -5.53
C MET A 104 4.89 11.24 -5.04
N LYS A 105 5.87 11.72 -5.81
CA LYS A 105 7.25 11.83 -5.30
C LYS A 105 7.27 12.67 -4.02
N GLU A 106 8.03 12.24 -3.03
CA GLU A 106 7.98 12.80 -1.67
C GLU A 106 8.33 14.29 -1.64
N ASP A 107 9.33 14.70 -2.41
CA ASP A 107 9.76 16.09 -2.57
C ASP A 107 8.69 16.96 -3.25
N VAL A 108 8.08 16.45 -4.33
CA VAL A 108 6.97 17.12 -5.02
C VAL A 108 5.76 17.26 -4.10
N TYR A 109 5.44 16.22 -3.34
CA TYR A 109 4.36 16.26 -2.36
C TYR A 109 4.63 17.28 -1.26
N ALA A 110 5.85 17.30 -0.72
CA ALA A 110 6.25 18.28 0.30
C ALA A 110 6.16 19.72 -0.23
N ALA A 111 6.55 19.96 -1.50
CA ALA A 111 6.41 21.26 -2.14
C ALA A 111 4.96 21.71 -2.25
N PHE A 112 4.04 20.82 -2.66
CA PHE A 112 2.60 21.15 -2.66
C PHE A 112 2.06 21.44 -1.26
N ILE A 113 2.46 20.68 -0.24
CA ILE A 113 2.03 20.95 1.13
C ILE A 113 2.54 22.29 1.63
N ALA A 114 3.79 22.65 1.32
CA ALA A 114 4.36 23.95 1.67
C ALA A 114 3.62 25.09 0.96
N GLU A 115 3.46 24.99 -0.36
CA GLU A 115 2.72 25.97 -1.17
C GLU A 115 1.29 26.18 -0.65
N TYR A 116 0.57 25.10 -0.35
CA TYR A 116 -0.79 25.19 0.18
C TYR A 116 -0.81 25.85 1.55
N LYS A 117 0.07 25.47 2.48
CA LYS A 117 0.14 26.07 3.81
C LYS A 117 0.46 27.57 3.77
N GLU A 118 1.33 27.99 2.84
CA GLU A 118 1.73 29.38 2.69
C GLU A 118 0.71 30.21 1.91
N GLY A 119 0.04 29.63 0.93
CA GLY A 119 -0.88 30.31 0.02
C GLY A 119 -2.33 30.33 0.46
N TYR A 120 -2.79 29.31 1.20
CA TYR A 120 -4.20 29.16 1.52
C TYR A 120 -4.76 30.37 2.27
N GLY A 121 -5.87 30.92 1.76
CA GLY A 121 -6.52 32.13 2.29
C GLY A 121 -5.98 33.45 1.73
N LYS A 122 -4.95 33.45 0.88
CA LYS A 122 -4.46 34.64 0.17
C LYS A 122 -5.15 34.80 -1.18
N GLU A 123 -5.37 36.05 -1.61
CA GLU A 123 -6.08 36.36 -2.86
C GLU A 123 -5.34 35.84 -4.10
N GLU A 124 -4.00 35.81 -4.07
CA GLU A 124 -3.18 35.40 -5.20
C GLU A 124 -3.05 33.86 -5.33
N PHE A 125 -3.52 33.10 -4.34
CA PHE A 125 -3.41 31.64 -4.36
C PHE A 125 -4.55 31.00 -5.16
N ASP A 126 -4.23 30.57 -6.38
CA ASP A 126 -5.16 29.80 -7.20
C ASP A 126 -5.25 28.34 -6.72
N ILE A 127 -6.20 28.10 -5.82
CA ILE A 127 -6.50 26.79 -5.26
C ILE A 127 -6.86 25.76 -6.35
N SER A 128 -7.52 26.17 -7.42
CA SER A 128 -7.94 25.27 -8.50
C SER A 128 -6.74 24.83 -9.33
N LYS A 129 -5.82 25.75 -9.63
CA LYS A 129 -4.56 25.43 -10.30
C LYS A 129 -3.69 24.51 -9.44
N HIS A 130 -3.59 24.78 -8.14
CA HIS A 130 -2.85 23.93 -7.20
C HIS A 130 -3.32 22.47 -7.26
N PHE A 131 -4.63 22.22 -7.11
CA PHE A 131 -5.17 20.86 -7.14
C PHE A 131 -5.04 20.19 -8.52
N LYS A 132 -5.16 20.93 -9.63
CA LYS A 132 -4.90 20.40 -10.98
C LYS A 132 -3.45 19.97 -11.17
N GLN A 133 -2.50 20.72 -10.61
CA GLN A 133 -1.09 20.35 -10.67
C GLN A 133 -0.80 19.14 -9.80
N ARG A 134 -1.39 19.07 -8.60
CA ARG A 134 -1.29 17.91 -7.73
C ARG A 134 -1.84 16.64 -8.39
N GLU A 135 -2.99 16.72 -9.05
CA GLU A 135 -3.56 15.61 -9.81
C GLU A 135 -2.61 15.11 -10.90
N LYS A 136 -2.05 16.03 -11.71
CA LYS A 136 -1.09 15.69 -12.76
C LYS A 136 0.20 15.04 -12.24
N ALA A 137 0.64 15.42 -11.05
CA ALA A 137 1.83 14.85 -10.41
C ALA A 137 1.55 13.51 -9.69
N THR A 138 0.28 13.12 -9.57
CA THR A 138 -0.11 11.88 -8.92
C THR A 138 0.07 10.71 -9.89
N LEU A 139 0.89 9.75 -9.49
CA LEU A 139 1.07 8.49 -10.18
C LEU A 139 0.02 7.49 -9.70
N SER A 140 -0.31 6.53 -10.56
CA SER A 140 -1.15 5.39 -10.18
C SER A 140 -0.61 4.07 -10.71
N ARG A 141 -0.86 3.00 -9.95
CA ARG A 141 -0.60 1.62 -10.33
C ARG A 141 -1.71 0.72 -9.81
N GLU A 142 -1.91 -0.41 -10.45
CA GLU A 142 -2.77 -1.48 -9.95
C GLU A 142 -1.89 -2.62 -9.47
N VAL A 143 -2.23 -3.20 -8.33
CA VAL A 143 -1.53 -4.37 -7.77
C VAL A 143 -2.56 -5.37 -7.29
N THR A 144 -2.25 -6.66 -7.44
CA THR A 144 -3.03 -7.74 -6.84
C THR A 144 -2.29 -8.29 -5.64
N HIS A 145 -3.06 -8.60 -4.61
CA HIS A 145 -2.64 -9.26 -3.40
C HIS A 145 -3.39 -10.56 -3.23
N TRP A 146 -2.66 -11.59 -2.83
CA TRP A 146 -3.21 -12.90 -2.48
C TRP A 146 -3.08 -13.11 -0.97
N TYR A 147 -4.21 -13.39 -0.33
CA TYR A 147 -4.31 -13.77 1.07
C TYR A 147 -4.82 -15.20 1.18
N ASP A 148 -4.13 -16.06 1.92
CA ASP A 148 -4.69 -17.35 2.35
C ASP A 148 -5.45 -17.10 3.65
N VAL A 149 -6.76 -17.27 3.59
CA VAL A 149 -7.71 -16.95 4.67
C VAL A 149 -8.36 -18.20 5.24
N SER A 150 -7.82 -19.38 4.91
CA SER A 150 -8.38 -20.69 5.28
C SER A 150 -8.56 -20.88 6.79
N ASN A 151 -7.79 -20.17 7.62
CA ASN A 151 -7.82 -20.31 9.08
C ASN A 151 -8.74 -19.31 9.80
N VAL A 152 -9.30 -18.34 9.08
CA VAL A 152 -10.03 -17.19 9.67
C VAL A 152 -11.49 -17.14 9.23
N LEU A 153 -11.91 -18.04 8.34
CA LEU A 153 -13.28 -18.23 7.89
C LEU A 153 -14.01 -19.31 8.69
#